data_AF-A0A5B6YF47-F1
#
_entry.id   AF-A0A5B6YF47-F1
#
_cell.length_a   1.000
_cell.length_b   1.000
_cell.length_c   1.000
_cell.angle_alpha   90.00
_cell.angle_beta   90.00
_cell.angle_gamma   90.00
#
_symmetry.space_group_name_H-M   'P 1'
#
loop_
_entity.id
_entity.type
_entity.pdbx_description
1 polymer ?
#
loop_
_entity_poly.entity_id
_entity_poly.type
_entity_poly.pdbx_seq_one_letter_code
_entity_poly.pdbx_strand_id
1 'polypeptide(L)'
;YLPTGPELAQSAQLFDISGDKMKLLLDFPTNGEPHYAEAIPAAMLMNKQKKIYKIEENTHPYAAKGEAETKIERKGNQVHVGMTAIRSHLTPDNIEGIKMGDEVYFHVTN
;
A
#
# COMPACT_ATOMS: atom_id res chain seq x y z
N TYR A 1 -27.78 -9.73 -5.22
CA TYR A 1 -26.80 -9.22 -6.21
C TYR A 1 -26.88 -10.04 -7.49
N LEU A 2 -26.28 -9.56 -8.58
CA LEU A 2 -26.08 -10.42 -9.75
C LEU A 2 -25.25 -11.65 -9.34
N PRO A 3 -25.57 -12.84 -9.85
CA PRO A 3 -24.82 -14.04 -9.53
C PRO A 3 -23.38 -13.94 -10.06
N THR A 4 -22.39 -14.18 -9.20
CA THR A 4 -20.94 -14.08 -9.51
C THR A 4 -20.23 -15.43 -9.56
N GLY A 5 -20.97 -16.53 -9.54
CA GLY A 5 -20.45 -17.89 -9.44
C GLY A 5 -20.83 -18.54 -8.11
N PRO A 6 -20.18 -19.67 -7.76
CA PRO A 6 -20.50 -20.43 -6.54
C PRO A 6 -20.21 -19.68 -5.24
N GLU A 7 -19.19 -18.81 -5.24
CA GLU A 7 -18.87 -17.96 -4.10
C GLU A 7 -19.62 -16.62 -4.26
N LEU A 8 -20.56 -16.38 -3.35
CA LEU A 8 -21.38 -15.17 -3.34
C LEU A 8 -20.84 -14.18 -2.32
N ALA A 9 -20.98 -12.90 -2.64
CA ALA A 9 -20.71 -11.82 -1.69
C ALA A 9 -21.71 -11.85 -0.52
N GLN A 10 -21.23 -11.46 0.66
CA GLN A 10 -22.06 -11.29 1.85
C GLN A 10 -22.75 -9.92 1.81
N SER A 11 -24.03 -9.88 2.16
CA SER A 11 -24.77 -8.61 2.22
C SER A 11 -24.42 -7.87 3.51
N ALA A 12 -23.98 -6.62 3.38
CA ALA A 12 -23.91 -5.66 4.47
C ALA A 12 -24.97 -4.58 4.23
N GLN A 13 -25.74 -4.27 5.27
CA GLN A 13 -26.89 -3.38 5.17
C GLN A 13 -26.72 -2.18 6.10
N LEU A 14 -26.88 -0.98 5.54
CA LEU A 14 -26.91 0.27 6.30
C LEU A 14 -28.35 0.64 6.58
N PHE A 15 -28.67 0.78 7.86
CA PHE A 15 -29.98 1.22 8.34
C PHE A 15 -29.89 2.62 8.97
N ASP A 16 -30.83 3.50 8.62
CA ASP A 16 -31.08 4.73 9.34
C ASP A 16 -31.95 4.43 10.57
N ILE A 17 -31.45 4.81 11.74
CA ILE A 17 -32.09 4.65 13.04
C ILE A 17 -32.35 6.00 13.73
N SER A 18 -32.27 7.11 13.00
CA SER A 18 -32.41 8.48 13.55
C SER A 18 -33.84 8.89 13.87
N GLY A 19 -34.84 8.20 13.31
CA GLY A 19 -36.27 8.45 13.56
C GLY A 19 -36.98 7.30 14.25
N ASP A 20 -38.31 7.38 14.35
CA ASP A 20 -39.13 6.41 15.10
C ASP A 20 -39.16 4.99 14.52
N LYS A 21 -38.78 4.83 13.25
CA LYS A 21 -38.72 3.54 12.55
C LYS A 21 -37.42 3.41 11.78
N MET A 22 -36.79 2.25 11.93
CA MET A 22 -35.62 1.86 11.16
C MET A 22 -35.93 1.83 9.67
N LYS A 23 -35.03 2.39 8.85
CA LYS A 23 -35.14 2.38 7.38
C LYS A 23 -33.89 1.80 6.77
N LEU A 24 -34.03 0.78 5.92
CA LEU A 24 -32.93 0.30 5.09
C LEU A 24 -32.55 1.41 4.10
N LEU A 25 -31.32 1.92 4.19
CA LEU A 25 -30.78 2.93 3.29
C LEU A 25 -30.01 2.32 2.12
N LEU A 26 -29.21 1.29 2.42
CA LEU A 26 -28.29 0.70 1.46
C LEU A 26 -28.07 -0.77 1.77
N ASP A 27 -28.02 -1.59 0.73
CA ASP A 27 -27.54 -2.97 0.76
C ASP A 27 -26.33 -3.02 -0.20
N PHE A 28 -25.17 -3.42 0.32
CA PHE A 28 -23.93 -3.49 -0.46
C PHE A 28 -23.17 -4.81 -0.24
N PRO A 29 -22.51 -5.34 -1.29
CA PRO A 29 -21.80 -6.61 -1.23
C PRO A 29 -20.46 -6.44 -0.51
N THR A 30 -20.10 -7.44 0.30
CA THR A 30 -18.81 -7.55 0.99
C THR A 30 -18.17 -8.91 0.70
N ASN A 31 -16.85 -8.97 0.73
CA ASN A 31 -16.07 -10.19 0.52
C ASN A 31 -15.42 -10.65 1.84
N GLY A 32 -15.22 -11.96 1.99
CA GLY A 32 -14.47 -12.52 3.12
C GLY A 32 -15.22 -12.61 4.45
N GLU A 33 -16.55 -12.52 4.43
CA GLU A 33 -17.44 -12.72 5.60
C GLU A 33 -17.04 -11.86 6.84
N PRO A 34 -17.14 -10.53 6.75
CA PRO A 34 -16.83 -9.67 7.88
C PRO A 34 -17.77 -9.94 9.06
N HIS A 35 -17.22 -10.33 10.22
CA HIS A 35 -18.00 -10.69 11.40
C HIS A 35 -18.38 -9.51 12.30
N TYR A 36 -17.53 -8.48 12.36
CA TYR A 36 -17.73 -7.30 13.21
C TYR A 36 -17.35 -6.02 12.48
N ALA A 37 -18.01 -4.92 12.84
CA ALA A 37 -17.70 -3.58 12.36
C ALA A 37 -17.85 -2.57 13.50
N GLU A 38 -17.06 -1.50 13.44
CA GLU A 38 -17.11 -0.37 14.37
C GLU A 38 -17.07 0.94 13.58
N ALA A 39 -17.83 1.93 14.03
CA ALA A 39 -17.86 3.26 13.44
C ALA A 39 -17.46 4.30 14.48
N ILE A 40 -16.57 5.22 14.10
CA ILE A 40 -16.18 6.36 14.93
C ILE A 40 -16.28 7.67 14.14
N PRO A 41 -16.52 8.82 14.81
CA PRO A 41 -16.51 10.11 14.14
C PRO A 41 -15.18 10.39 13.43
N ALA A 42 -15.24 10.80 12.16
CA ALA A 42 -14.04 11.10 11.36
C ALA A 42 -13.11 12.11 12.03
N ALA A 43 -13.67 13.11 12.74
CA ALA A 43 -12.92 14.12 13.48
C ALA A 43 -11.94 13.54 14.52
N MET A 44 -12.17 12.32 15.01
CA MET A 44 -11.26 11.65 15.95
C MET A 44 -9.95 11.17 15.30
N LEU A 45 -9.94 10.95 13.98
CA LEU A 45 -8.79 10.42 13.23
C LEU A 45 -8.19 11.39 12.21
N MET A 46 -9.00 12.29 11.61
CA MET A 46 -8.55 13.15 10.51
C MET A 46 -7.26 13.92 10.81
N ASN A 47 -7.14 14.47 12.03
CA ASN A 47 -5.97 15.25 12.45
C ASN A 47 -4.77 14.37 12.88
N LYS A 48 -4.96 13.06 13.02
CA LYS A 48 -3.93 12.08 13.43
C LYS A 48 -3.33 11.33 12.25
N GLN A 49 -3.85 11.53 11.03
CA GLN A 49 -3.40 10.82 9.85
C GLN A 49 -2.04 11.35 9.37
N LYS A 50 -1.03 10.47 9.34
CA LYS A 50 0.27 10.75 8.69
C LYS A 50 0.08 10.59 7.17
N LYS A 51 0.17 11.70 6.43
CA LYS A 51 -0.01 11.70 4.96
C LYS A 51 1.25 11.30 4.21
N ILE A 52 2.42 11.69 4.71
CA ILE A 52 3.72 11.49 4.08
C ILE A 52 4.69 11.06 5.18
N TYR A 53 5.53 10.06 4.87
CA TYR A 53 6.65 9.70 5.72
C TYR A 53 7.84 10.61 5.43
N LYS A 54 8.45 11.19 6.47
CA LYS A 54 9.64 12.01 6.28
C LYS A 54 10.78 11.11 5.84
N ILE A 55 11.38 11.40 4.69
CA ILE A 55 12.44 10.58 4.12
C ILE A 55 13.69 10.58 5.02
N GLU A 56 13.88 11.64 5.81
CA GLU A 56 14.97 11.76 6.78
C GLU A 56 14.84 10.72 7.89
N GLU A 57 13.62 10.32 8.26
CA GLU A 57 13.30 9.28 9.25
C GLU A 57 13.57 7.86 8.71
N ASN A 58 13.84 7.69 7.41
CA ASN A 58 14.18 6.39 6.85
C ASN A 58 15.59 5.97 7.31
N THR A 59 15.64 4.94 8.16
CA THR A 59 16.87 4.34 8.70
C THR A 59 17.23 3.02 8.02
N HIS A 60 16.56 2.65 6.91
CA HIS A 60 16.88 1.44 6.18
C HIS A 60 18.33 1.51 5.65
N PRO A 61 19.15 0.45 5.78
CA PRO A 61 20.57 0.48 5.40
C PRO A 61 20.85 0.82 3.92
N TYR A 62 19.85 0.61 3.06
CA TYR A 62 19.91 0.85 1.62
C TYR A 62 18.97 1.98 1.16
N ALA A 63 18.49 2.81 2.08
CA ALA A 63 17.70 3.99 1.71
C ALA A 63 18.54 4.93 0.84
N ALA A 64 17.93 5.47 -0.22
CA ALA A 64 18.50 6.53 -1.03
C ALA A 64 17.62 7.77 -0.84
N LYS A 65 18.12 8.80 -0.14
CA LYS A 65 17.35 10.01 0.20
C LYS A 65 17.35 11.06 -0.92
N GLY A 66 17.79 10.66 -2.11
CA GLY A 66 17.82 11.45 -3.33
C GLY A 66 18.58 10.68 -4.41
N GLU A 67 18.46 11.14 -5.66
CA GLU A 67 19.07 10.48 -6.82
C GLU A 67 20.60 10.31 -6.67
N ALA A 68 21.27 11.26 -6.02
CA ALA A 68 22.71 11.22 -5.76
C ALA A 68 23.15 10.09 -4.81
N GLU A 69 22.24 9.52 -4.03
CA GLU A 69 22.51 8.41 -3.12
C GLU A 69 22.18 7.04 -3.73
N THR A 70 21.63 7.03 -4.94
CA THR A 70 21.33 5.81 -5.67
C THR A 70 22.61 5.12 -6.11
N LYS A 71 22.61 3.77 -6.08
CA LYS A 71 23.81 2.98 -6.38
C LYS A 71 23.48 1.53 -6.65
N ILE A 72 24.35 0.88 -7.42
CA ILE A 72 24.31 -0.56 -7.65
C ILE A 72 25.56 -1.16 -7.00
N GLU A 73 25.38 -2.04 -6.02
CA GLU A 73 26.47 -2.70 -5.30
C GLU A 73 26.42 -4.21 -5.52
N ARG A 74 27.54 -4.81 -5.90
CA ARG A 74 27.69 -6.26 -6.03
C ARG A 74 28.40 -6.85 -4.82
N LYS A 75 27.82 -7.90 -4.24
CA LYS A 75 28.37 -8.71 -3.14
C LYS A 75 28.29 -10.19 -3.53
N GLY A 76 29.33 -10.69 -4.19
CA GLY A 76 29.33 -12.04 -4.76
C GLY A 76 28.30 -12.18 -5.89
N ASN A 77 27.37 -13.13 -5.75
CA ASN A 77 26.23 -13.31 -6.66
C ASN A 77 25.05 -12.38 -6.32
N GLN A 78 25.09 -11.64 -5.22
CA GLN A 78 24.04 -10.69 -4.86
C GLN A 78 24.32 -9.31 -5.48
N VAL A 79 23.30 -8.72 -6.07
CA VAL A 79 23.34 -7.35 -6.61
C VAL A 79 22.25 -6.53 -5.94
N HIS A 80 22.66 -5.51 -5.19
CA HIS A 80 21.75 -4.59 -4.50
C HIS A 80 21.63 -3.30 -5.29
N VAL A 81 20.41 -2.98 -5.70
CA VAL A 81 20.04 -1.75 -6.40
C VAL A 81 19.37 -0.82 -5.40
N GLY A 82 20.11 0.20 -4.94
CA GLY A 82 19.55 1.34 -4.22
C GLY A 82 18.95 2.33 -5.21
N MET A 83 17.64 2.51 -5.16
CA MET A 83 16.86 3.23 -6.16
C MET A 83 15.95 4.28 -5.52
N THR A 84 15.79 5.42 -6.18
CA THR A 84 14.73 6.39 -5.86
C THR A 84 13.58 6.29 -6.86
N ALA A 85 12.35 6.49 -6.39
CA ALA A 85 11.14 6.55 -7.20
C ALA A 85 10.44 7.90 -7.01
N ILE A 86 10.66 8.84 -7.93
CA ILE A 86 10.10 10.19 -7.87
C ILE A 86 9.06 10.31 -8.98
N ARG A 87 7.77 10.23 -8.61
CA ARG A 87 6.64 10.17 -9.56
C ARG A 87 6.80 9.02 -10.55
N SER A 88 7.02 9.34 -11.82
CA SER A 88 7.16 8.38 -12.93
C SER A 88 8.62 8.15 -13.30
N HIS A 89 9.57 8.63 -12.49
CA HIS A 89 11.00 8.50 -12.75
C HIS A 89 11.61 7.59 -11.69
N LEU A 90 12.36 6.59 -12.16
CA LEU A 90 13.14 5.67 -11.34
C LEU A 90 14.60 5.96 -11.59
N THR A 91 15.41 6.02 -10.54
CA THR A 91 16.85 6.27 -10.69
C THR A 91 17.61 5.29 -9.80
N PRO A 92 18.56 4.50 -10.34
CA PRO A 92 18.85 4.35 -11.77
C PRO A 92 17.72 3.62 -12.50
N ASP A 93 17.41 4.03 -13.73
CA ASP A 93 16.48 3.35 -14.65
C ASP A 93 17.18 2.31 -15.53
N ASN A 94 18.47 2.50 -15.83
CA ASN A 94 19.30 1.51 -16.51
C ASN A 94 20.21 0.78 -15.51
N ILE A 95 20.04 -0.55 -15.41
CA ILE A 95 20.77 -1.43 -14.49
C ILE A 95 21.55 -2.44 -15.32
N GLU A 96 22.84 -2.15 -15.51
CA GLU A 96 23.73 -2.97 -16.32
C GLU A 96 24.59 -3.92 -15.49
N GLY A 97 25.16 -4.95 -16.12
CA GLY A 97 26.13 -5.84 -15.50
C GLY A 97 25.56 -6.94 -14.60
N ILE A 98 24.25 -7.18 -14.65
CA ILE A 98 23.59 -8.37 -14.08
C ILE A 98 23.94 -9.60 -14.93
N LYS A 99 24.17 -10.74 -14.27
CA LYS A 99 24.58 -12.01 -14.89
C LYS A 99 23.60 -13.12 -14.54
N MET A 100 23.53 -14.15 -15.39
CA MET A 100 22.76 -15.35 -15.09
C MET A 100 23.24 -15.98 -13.77
N GLY A 101 22.30 -16.23 -12.86
CA GLY A 101 22.58 -16.76 -11.52
C GLY A 101 22.75 -15.70 -10.43
N ASP A 102 22.66 -14.41 -10.76
CA ASP A 102 22.64 -13.35 -9.75
C ASP A 102 21.30 -13.31 -8.99
N GLU A 103 21.37 -13.00 -7.69
CA GLU A 103 20.24 -12.62 -6.86
C GLU A 103 20.15 -11.09 -6.82
N VAL A 104 19.07 -10.52 -7.34
CA VAL A 104 18.94 -9.06 -7.46
C VAL A 104 17.94 -8.52 -6.43
N TYR A 105 18.41 -7.62 -5.57
CA TYR A 105 17.62 -6.95 -4.54
C TYR A 105 17.37 -5.50 -4.93
N PHE A 106 16.11 -5.10 -4.97
CA PHE A 106 15.71 -3.71 -5.19
C PHE A 106 15.33 -3.05 -3.87
N HIS A 107 16.03 -1.97 -3.53
CA HIS A 107 15.76 -1.13 -2.38
C HIS A 107 15.23 0.21 -2.88
N VAL A 108 13.91 0.34 -2.93
CA VAL A 108 13.26 1.51 -3.53
C VAL A 108 12.81 2.49 -2.45
N THR A 109 13.26 3.74 -2.57
CA THR A 109 12.82 4.87 -1.72
C THR A 109 11.94 5.81 -2.55
N ASN A 110 10.69 6.03 -2.13
CA ASN A 110 9.74 6.97 -2.75
C ASN A 110 9.66 8.24 -1.91
#